data_AF-A0AAE3SGE4-F1
#
_entry.id   AF-A0AAE3SGE4-F1
#
_cell.length_a   1.000
_cell.length_b   1.000
_cell.length_c   1.000
_cell.angle_alpha   90.00
_cell.angle_beta   90.00
_cell.angle_gamma   90.00
#
_symmetry.space_group_name_H-M   'P 1'
#
loop_
_entity.id
_entity.type
_entity.pdbx_description
1 polymer ?
#
loop_
_entity_poly.entity_id
_entity_poly.type
_entity_poly.pdbx_seq_one_letter_code
_entity_poly.pdbx_strand_id
1 'polypeptide(L)'
;MKKLLIASIVLFFLGLILKLIHYPSSIIIFLGTGLFFIYSIIFFIKGIKEKKALSFALLSSSFFLMYILARLFYWTTIPLFGISLYLIIGFGLGLLSFIHVKAYRSSNLWGIITMICLFVCSVILTNISTDKIYYFFNIRDLVNNSCGNLMYDMDNWDHYSWFLYCEGDYTGALEANEIAKTAAMEFNKQTDGGVASYLEELKERNSQIKTQSWEEYK
;
A
#
# COMPACT_ATOMS: atom_id res chain seq x y z
N MET A 1 -20.63 14.74 12.73
CA MET A 1 -19.44 14.10 12.11
C MET A 1 -19.75 12.86 11.28
N LYS A 2 -20.99 12.34 11.19
CA LYS A 2 -21.31 11.17 10.35
C LYS A 2 -20.99 11.38 8.86
N LYS A 3 -21.20 12.60 8.35
CA LYS A 3 -20.87 12.97 6.96
C LYS A 3 -19.39 12.75 6.62
N LEU A 4 -18.47 13.06 7.56
CA LEU A 4 -17.03 12.86 7.37
C LEU A 4 -16.69 11.36 7.27
N LEU A 5 -17.26 10.53 8.14
CA LEU A 5 -17.11 9.08 8.11
C LEU A 5 -17.59 8.48 6.78
N ILE A 6 -18.77 8.89 6.33
CA ILE A 6 -19.33 8.40 5.06
C ILE A 6 -18.44 8.85 3.89
N ALA A 7 -18.06 10.13 3.85
CA ALA A 7 -17.21 10.67 2.81
C ALA A 7 -15.84 9.96 2.75
N SER A 8 -15.20 9.71 3.90
CA SER A 8 -13.89 9.05 3.94
C SER A 8 -13.95 7.60 3.44
N ILE A 9 -15.00 6.86 3.83
CA ILE A 9 -15.23 5.49 3.34
C ILE A 9 -15.52 5.48 1.84
N VAL A 10 -16.39 6.37 1.35
CA VAL A 10 -16.72 6.47 -0.08
C VAL A 10 -15.49 6.81 -0.91
N LEU A 11 -14.68 7.77 -0.46
CA LEU A 11 -13.42 8.12 -1.14
C LEU A 11 -12.45 6.94 -1.16
N PHE A 12 -12.30 6.23 -0.05
CA PHE A 12 -11.42 5.05 0.01
C PHE A 12 -11.85 3.98 -1.00
N PHE A 13 -13.12 3.57 -1.01
CA PHE A 13 -13.62 2.55 -1.93
C PHE A 13 -13.64 3.02 -3.39
N LEU A 14 -13.99 4.27 -3.66
CA LEU A 14 -13.90 4.83 -5.01
C LEU A 14 -12.45 4.78 -5.51
N GLY A 15 -11.50 5.19 -4.67
CA GLY A 15 -10.08 5.10 -4.98
C GLY A 15 -9.63 3.66 -5.25
N LEU A 16 -10.07 2.69 -4.44
CA LEU A 16 -9.75 1.27 -4.67
C LEU A 16 -10.32 0.76 -6.00
N ILE A 17 -11.57 1.09 -6.32
CA ILE A 17 -12.19 0.71 -7.60
C ILE A 17 -11.39 1.28 -8.76
N LEU A 18 -11.04 2.57 -8.68
CA LEU A 18 -10.19 3.23 -9.69
C LEU A 18 -8.82 2.55 -9.80
N LYS A 19 -8.20 2.15 -8.68
CA LYS A 19 -6.91 1.45 -8.69
C LYS A 19 -7.00 0.05 -9.29
N LEU A 20 -8.13 -0.65 -9.11
CA LEU A 20 -8.39 -1.98 -9.69
C LEU A 20 -8.62 -1.95 -11.20
N ILE A 21 -9.06 -0.82 -11.74
CA ILE A 21 -9.13 -0.55 -13.19
C ILE A 21 -7.91 0.26 -13.67
N HIS A 22 -6.84 0.29 -12.88
CA HIS A 22 -5.54 0.89 -13.19
C HIS A 22 -5.57 2.40 -13.50
N TYR A 23 -6.59 3.10 -13.00
CA TYR A 23 -6.68 4.55 -13.07
C TYR A 23 -5.89 5.21 -11.93
N PRO A 24 -5.17 6.34 -12.17
CA PRO A 24 -4.43 7.05 -11.14
C PRO A 24 -5.36 7.51 -10.01
N SER A 25 -5.21 6.90 -8.84
CA SER A 25 -6.16 7.01 -7.73
C SER A 25 -5.51 7.04 -6.36
N SER A 26 -4.17 6.99 -6.31
CA SER A 26 -3.40 6.97 -5.07
C SER A 26 -3.81 8.12 -4.13
N ILE A 27 -3.91 9.34 -4.66
CA ILE A 27 -4.30 10.54 -3.89
C ILE A 27 -5.68 10.38 -3.26
N ILE A 28 -6.64 9.79 -3.98
CA ILE A 28 -8.01 9.59 -3.51
C ILE A 28 -8.03 8.56 -2.36
N ILE A 29 -7.27 7.47 -2.49
CA ILE A 29 -7.15 6.44 -1.45
C ILE A 29 -6.45 7.02 -0.21
N PHE A 30 -5.39 7.80 -0.40
CA PHE A 30 -4.70 8.51 0.69
C PHE A 30 -5.64 9.47 1.42
N LEU A 31 -6.39 10.28 0.68
CA LEU A 31 -7.35 11.21 1.27
C LEU A 31 -8.45 10.48 2.04
N GLY A 32 -9.04 9.42 1.47
CA GLY A 32 -10.04 8.60 2.14
C GLY A 32 -9.51 7.98 3.45
N THR A 33 -8.33 7.37 3.40
CA THR A 33 -7.70 6.74 4.57
C THR A 33 -7.35 7.77 5.65
N GLY A 34 -6.74 8.89 5.25
CA GLY A 34 -6.35 9.98 6.17
C GLY A 34 -7.55 10.61 6.87
N LEU A 35 -8.63 10.91 6.12
CA LEU A 35 -9.86 11.44 6.71
C LEU A 35 -10.53 10.44 7.66
N PHE A 36 -10.50 9.15 7.34
CA PHE A 36 -11.01 8.10 8.21
C PHE A 36 -10.19 7.96 9.50
N PHE A 37 -8.88 8.07 9.42
CA PHE A 37 -7.98 8.06 10.57
C PHE A 37 -8.21 9.27 11.49
N ILE A 38 -8.28 10.48 10.92
CA ILE A 38 -8.59 11.71 11.66
C ILE A 38 -9.95 11.58 12.36
N TYR A 39 -10.97 11.12 11.65
CA TYR A 39 -12.28 10.86 12.25
C TYR A 39 -12.19 9.88 13.43
N SER A 40 -11.44 8.78 13.27
CA SER A 40 -11.28 7.74 14.28
C SER A 40 -10.57 8.27 15.52
N ILE A 41 -9.53 9.09 15.38
CA ILE A 41 -8.86 9.76 16.52
C ILE A 41 -9.81 10.70 17.25
N ILE A 42 -10.51 11.58 16.52
CA ILE A 42 -11.45 12.55 17.13
C ILE A 42 -12.56 11.80 17.88
N PHE A 43 -13.10 10.73 17.27
CA PHE A 43 -14.13 9.91 17.89
C PHE A 43 -13.59 9.14 19.11
N PHE A 44 -12.34 8.67 19.06
CA PHE A 44 -11.69 8.03 20.18
C PHE A 44 -11.58 8.99 21.37
N ILE A 45 -10.92 10.14 21.19
CA ILE A 45 -10.69 11.11 22.26
C ILE A 45 -12.00 11.60 22.90
N LYS A 46 -13.01 11.92 22.09
CA LYS A 46 -14.30 12.43 22.59
C LYS A 46 -15.22 11.33 23.13
N GLY A 47 -15.15 10.13 22.57
CA GLY A 47 -16.12 9.05 22.80
C GLY A 47 -15.66 7.97 23.78
N ILE A 48 -14.39 7.94 24.21
CA ILE A 48 -13.83 6.85 25.01
C ILE A 48 -14.50 6.68 26.38
N LYS A 49 -15.16 7.71 26.93
CA LYS A 49 -15.86 7.57 28.22
C LYS A 49 -17.21 6.85 28.08
N GLU A 50 -17.94 7.13 27.00
CA GLU A 50 -19.32 6.67 26.81
C GLU A 50 -19.43 5.45 25.88
N LYS A 51 -18.58 5.37 24.85
CA LYS A 51 -18.69 4.40 23.74
C LYS A 51 -17.36 3.68 23.47
N LYS A 52 -16.72 3.20 24.53
CA LYS A 52 -15.39 2.53 24.51
C LYS A 52 -15.23 1.55 23.35
N ALA A 53 -16.12 0.57 23.25
CA ALA A 53 -16.05 -0.47 22.24
C ALA A 53 -16.01 0.10 20.82
N LEU A 54 -16.91 1.04 20.50
CA LEU A 54 -16.97 1.66 19.18
C LEU A 54 -15.75 2.53 18.90
N SER A 55 -15.25 3.26 19.91
CA SER A 55 -14.02 4.06 19.79
C SER A 55 -12.81 3.20 19.44
N PHE A 56 -12.63 2.07 20.12
CA PHE A 56 -11.56 1.11 19.81
C PHE A 56 -11.76 0.45 18.45
N ALA A 57 -12.98 0.09 18.07
CA ALA A 57 -13.28 -0.54 16.78
C ALA A 57 -12.95 0.38 15.59
N LEU A 58 -13.32 1.66 15.67
CA LEU A 58 -13.04 2.63 14.61
C LEU A 58 -11.53 2.88 14.47
N LEU A 59 -10.83 3.06 15.60
CA LEU A 59 -9.39 3.23 15.60
C LEU A 59 -8.67 1.98 15.05
N SER A 60 -9.06 0.79 15.51
CA SER A 60 -8.57 -0.48 14.95
C SER A 60 -8.78 -0.55 13.44
N SER A 61 -9.99 -0.25 12.96
CA SER A 61 -10.32 -0.26 11.53
C SER A 61 -9.42 0.71 10.74
N SER A 62 -9.09 1.88 11.31
CA SER A 62 -8.20 2.84 10.64
C SER A 62 -6.77 2.32 10.50
N PHE A 63 -6.27 1.58 11.49
CA PHE A 63 -4.96 0.93 11.42
C PHE A 63 -4.94 -0.21 10.40
N PHE A 64 -6.03 -0.99 10.29
CA PHE A 64 -6.16 -1.98 9.22
C PHE A 64 -6.20 -1.32 7.83
N LEU A 65 -6.90 -0.21 7.66
CA LEU A 65 -6.90 0.53 6.39
C LEU A 65 -5.52 1.10 6.04
N MET A 66 -4.79 1.63 7.03
CA MET A 66 -3.41 2.06 6.86
C MET A 66 -2.49 0.90 6.48
N TYR A 67 -2.67 -0.27 7.10
CA TYR A 67 -1.95 -1.49 6.72
C TYR A 67 -2.22 -1.87 5.25
N ILE A 68 -3.50 -1.91 4.84
CA ILE A 68 -3.89 -2.22 3.46
C ILE A 68 -3.27 -1.19 2.50
N LEU A 69 -3.36 0.10 2.81
CA LEU A 69 -2.76 1.18 2.02
C LEU A 69 -1.24 0.99 1.88
N ALA A 70 -0.54 0.70 2.97
CA ALA A 70 0.91 0.47 2.96
C ALA A 70 1.28 -0.75 2.10
N ARG A 71 0.47 -1.82 2.11
CA ARG A 71 0.69 -2.99 1.25
C ARG A 71 0.40 -2.69 -0.24
N LEU A 72 -0.61 -1.88 -0.53
CA LEU A 72 -1.01 -1.56 -1.91
C LEU A 72 -0.04 -0.61 -2.61
N PHE A 73 0.46 0.40 -1.90
CA PHE A 73 1.35 1.41 -2.47
C PHE A 73 2.83 1.17 -2.20
N TYR A 74 3.14 0.21 -1.32
CA TYR A 74 4.48 -0.08 -0.82
C TYR A 74 5.37 1.15 -0.72
N TRP A 75 5.31 1.83 0.42
CA TRP A 75 6.29 2.86 0.69
C TRP A 75 7.64 2.19 0.94
N THR A 76 8.55 2.35 -0.02
CA THR A 76 9.99 2.03 0.11
C THR A 76 10.59 2.65 1.39
N THR A 77 10.02 3.75 1.87
CA THR A 77 10.41 4.46 3.10
C THR A 77 9.84 3.89 4.40
N ILE A 78 8.83 3.00 4.37
CA ILE A 78 8.40 2.29 5.58
C ILE A 78 9.08 0.92 5.59
N PRO A 79 10.02 0.68 6.54
CA PRO A 79 10.61 -0.65 6.70
C PRO A 79 9.52 -1.70 6.80
N LEU A 80 9.76 -2.92 6.29
CA LEU A 80 8.83 -4.06 6.41
C LEU A 80 8.29 -4.25 7.84
N PHE A 81 9.08 -3.89 8.85
CA PHE A 81 8.69 -3.82 10.26
C PHE A 81 7.55 -2.83 10.57
N GLY A 82 7.57 -1.63 9.97
CA GLY A 82 6.55 -0.60 10.15
C GLY A 82 5.18 -1.01 9.60
N ILE A 83 5.16 -1.77 8.50
CA ILE A 83 3.92 -2.33 7.94
C ILE A 83 3.30 -3.32 8.94
N SER A 84 4.09 -4.20 9.53
CA SER A 84 3.63 -5.16 10.53
C SER A 84 3.11 -4.50 11.82
N LEU A 85 3.65 -3.33 12.18
CA LEU A 85 3.22 -2.57 13.36
C LEU A 85 1.74 -2.14 13.25
N TYR A 86 1.29 -1.68 12.08
CA TYR A 86 -0.10 -1.28 11.88
C TYR A 86 -1.06 -2.46 12.08
N LEU A 87 -0.67 -3.65 11.63
CA LEU A 87 -1.44 -4.87 11.83
C LEU A 87 -1.55 -5.22 13.32
N ILE A 88 -0.43 -5.19 14.05
CA ILE A 88 -0.38 -5.51 15.48
C ILE A 88 -1.21 -4.52 16.30
N ILE A 89 -1.06 -3.21 16.05
CA ILE A 89 -1.83 -2.16 16.73
C ILE A 89 -3.31 -2.31 16.40
N GLY A 90 -3.66 -2.47 15.12
CA GLY A 90 -5.03 -2.69 14.67
C GLY A 90 -5.67 -3.88 15.38
N PHE A 91 -4.98 -5.02 15.41
CA PHE A 91 -5.45 -6.22 16.09
C PHE A 91 -5.62 -6.03 17.61
N GLY A 92 -4.63 -5.45 18.30
CA GLY A 92 -4.70 -5.18 19.74
C GLY A 92 -5.88 -4.28 20.11
N LEU A 93 -6.10 -3.19 19.36
CA LEU A 93 -7.26 -2.31 19.53
C LEU A 93 -8.58 -3.05 19.24
N GLY A 94 -8.58 -3.98 18.30
CA GLY A 94 -9.72 -4.86 18.01
C GLY A 94 -10.11 -5.75 19.17
N LEU A 95 -9.13 -6.41 19.79
CA LEU A 95 -9.34 -7.21 20.98
C LEU A 95 -9.89 -6.37 22.14
N LEU A 96 -9.34 -5.18 22.36
CA LEU A 96 -9.86 -4.24 23.36
C LEU A 96 -11.30 -3.86 23.09
N SER A 97 -11.67 -3.63 21.82
CA SER A 97 -13.06 -3.39 21.44
C SER A 97 -13.95 -4.58 21.82
N PHE A 98 -13.56 -5.80 21.46
CA PHE A 98 -14.33 -7.02 21.70
C PHE A 98 -14.56 -7.29 23.20
N ILE A 99 -13.53 -7.12 24.03
CA ILE A 99 -13.62 -7.25 25.49
C ILE A 99 -14.69 -6.30 26.05
N HIS A 100 -14.72 -5.06 25.58
CA HIS A 100 -15.70 -4.06 26.04
C HIS A 100 -17.11 -4.33 25.52
N VAL A 101 -17.28 -4.90 24.31
CA VAL A 101 -18.60 -5.33 23.81
C VAL A 101 -19.19 -6.42 24.70
N LYS A 102 -18.38 -7.43 25.04
CA LYS A 102 -18.81 -8.55 25.89
C LYS A 102 -19.20 -8.08 27.30
N ALA A 103 -18.54 -7.04 27.82
CA ALA A 103 -18.87 -6.43 29.10
C ALA A 103 -20.17 -5.60 29.09
N TYR A 104 -20.56 -5.01 27.95
CA TYR A 104 -21.68 -4.06 27.88
C TYR A 104 -22.96 -4.57 27.18
N ARG A 105 -23.05 -5.86 26.84
CA ARG A 105 -24.26 -6.51 26.27
C ARG A 105 -24.87 -5.85 25.02
N SER A 106 -24.17 -4.90 24.41
CA SER A 106 -24.62 -4.18 23.22
C SER A 106 -24.19 -4.94 21.97
N SER A 107 -25.16 -5.54 21.28
CA SER A 107 -24.95 -6.38 20.10
C SER A 107 -24.66 -5.54 18.85
N ASN A 108 -23.45 -4.98 18.75
CA ASN A 108 -22.99 -4.37 17.50
C ASN A 108 -22.37 -5.43 16.57
N LEU A 109 -23.21 -6.36 16.11
CA LEU A 109 -22.81 -7.49 15.25
C LEU A 109 -22.07 -7.01 13.99
N TRP A 110 -22.54 -5.93 13.36
CA TRP A 110 -21.92 -5.34 12.18
C TRP A 110 -20.50 -4.85 12.44
N GLY A 111 -20.24 -4.24 13.59
CA GLY A 111 -18.88 -3.83 13.97
C GLY A 111 -17.93 -5.03 14.08
N ILE A 112 -18.40 -6.13 14.66
CA ILE A 112 -17.62 -7.37 14.78
C ILE A 112 -17.36 -7.98 13.39
N ILE A 113 -18.38 -8.05 12.53
CA ILE A 113 -18.23 -8.57 11.17
C ILE A 113 -17.19 -7.75 10.40
N THR A 114 -17.29 -6.41 10.40
CA THR A 114 -16.32 -5.55 9.73
C THR A 114 -14.89 -5.77 10.22
N MET A 115 -14.72 -5.91 11.54
CA MET A 115 -13.42 -6.21 12.15
C MET A 115 -12.85 -7.55 11.70
N ILE A 116 -13.68 -8.60 11.67
CA ILE A 116 -13.27 -9.93 11.20
C ILE A 116 -12.90 -9.86 9.71
N CYS A 117 -13.71 -9.20 8.88
CA CYS A 117 -13.41 -9.03 7.46
C CYS A 117 -12.08 -8.31 7.24
N LEU A 118 -11.83 -7.19 7.93
CA LEU A 118 -10.57 -6.46 7.83
C LEU A 118 -9.38 -7.32 8.29
N PHE A 119 -9.53 -8.06 9.38
CA PHE A 119 -8.49 -8.97 9.86
C PHE A 119 -8.17 -10.07 8.85
N VAL A 120 -9.20 -10.76 8.33
CA VAL A 120 -9.03 -11.80 7.32
C VAL A 120 -8.38 -11.23 6.05
N CYS A 121 -8.82 -10.07 5.57
CA CYS A 121 -8.19 -9.39 4.44
C CYS A 121 -6.71 -9.09 4.71
N SER A 122 -6.37 -8.58 5.89
CA SER A 122 -4.98 -8.29 6.25
C SER A 122 -4.12 -9.54 6.37
N VAL A 123 -4.65 -10.64 6.92
CA VAL A 123 -3.94 -11.93 6.96
C VAL A 123 -3.69 -12.45 5.54
N ILE A 124 -4.69 -12.41 4.67
CA ILE A 124 -4.52 -12.80 3.26
C ILE A 124 -3.43 -11.95 2.60
N LEU A 125 -3.49 -10.62 2.74
CA LEU A 125 -2.50 -9.68 2.18
C LEU A 125 -1.09 -9.86 2.75
N THR A 126 -0.96 -10.37 3.98
CA THR A 126 0.35 -10.69 4.59
C THR A 126 1.01 -11.87 3.90
N ASN A 127 0.23 -12.84 3.41
CA ASN A 127 0.74 -14.07 2.78
C ASN A 127 1.01 -13.91 1.28
N ILE A 128 0.56 -12.82 0.65
CA ILE A 128 0.87 -12.54 -0.74
C ILE A 128 2.21 -11.80 -0.76
N SER A 129 3.17 -12.26 -1.54
CA SER A 129 4.48 -11.60 -1.69
C SER A 129 4.33 -10.22 -2.33
N THR A 130 5.21 -9.29 -1.97
CA THR A 130 5.02 -7.87 -2.30
C THR A 130 5.16 -7.60 -3.80
N ASP A 131 6.09 -8.30 -4.44
CA ASP A 131 6.28 -8.34 -5.89
C ASP A 131 4.96 -8.63 -6.64
N LYS A 132 4.16 -9.59 -6.17
CA LYS A 132 2.90 -9.97 -6.82
C LYS A 132 1.84 -8.88 -6.69
N ILE A 133 1.75 -8.24 -5.52
CA ILE A 133 0.83 -7.11 -5.30
C ILE A 133 1.24 -5.96 -6.22
N TYR A 134 2.52 -5.60 -6.23
CA TYR A 134 3.02 -4.51 -7.05
C TYR A 134 2.84 -4.79 -8.55
N TYR A 135 3.14 -6.00 -8.99
CA TYR A 135 2.95 -6.44 -10.37
C TYR A 135 1.49 -6.26 -10.80
N PHE A 136 0.55 -6.77 -10.00
CA PHE A 136 -0.88 -6.69 -10.32
C PHE A 136 -1.37 -5.25 -10.50
N PHE A 137 -0.95 -4.33 -9.62
CA PHE A 137 -1.46 -2.97 -9.57
C PHE A 137 -0.71 -1.94 -10.42
N ASN A 138 0.53 -2.23 -10.82
CA ASN A 138 1.39 -1.26 -11.51
C ASN A 138 2.01 -1.80 -12.81
N ILE A 139 2.31 -3.10 -12.91
CA ILE A 139 3.02 -3.67 -14.08
C ILE A 139 2.07 -4.35 -15.07
N ARG A 140 1.05 -5.07 -14.57
CA ARG A 140 0.17 -5.89 -15.40
C ARG A 140 -0.44 -5.11 -16.58
N ASP A 141 -0.83 -3.87 -16.35
CA ASP A 141 -1.41 -3.05 -17.40
C ASP A 141 -0.37 -2.51 -18.37
N LEU A 142 0.86 -2.23 -17.92
CA LEU A 142 1.96 -1.86 -18.81
C LEU A 142 2.28 -2.98 -19.81
N VAL A 143 2.23 -4.23 -19.34
CA VAL A 143 2.48 -5.42 -20.18
C VAL A 143 1.36 -5.63 -21.19
N ASN A 144 0.10 -5.42 -20.80
CA ASN A 144 -1.06 -5.76 -21.63
C ASN A 144 -1.55 -4.62 -22.52
N ASN A 145 -1.40 -3.38 -22.06
CA ASN A 145 -1.79 -2.18 -22.75
C ASN A 145 -0.54 -1.32 -22.84
N SER A 146 0.08 -1.20 -24.02
CA SER A 146 1.26 -0.36 -24.24
C SER A 146 0.96 1.07 -23.78
N CYS A 147 1.30 1.37 -22.53
CA CYS A 147 1.04 2.66 -21.95
C CYS A 147 2.13 3.58 -22.51
N GLY A 148 1.79 4.50 -23.40
CA GLY A 148 2.77 5.35 -24.10
C GLY A 148 3.52 6.34 -23.21
N ASN A 149 3.54 6.16 -21.88
CA ASN A 149 4.23 7.02 -20.93
C ASN A 149 5.53 6.35 -20.45
N LEU A 150 6.59 6.52 -21.24
CA LEU A 150 7.92 5.94 -20.97
C LEU A 150 8.49 6.28 -19.59
N MET A 151 8.20 7.47 -19.07
CA MET A 151 8.64 7.89 -17.74
C MET A 151 7.92 7.13 -16.63
N TYR A 152 6.65 6.80 -16.83
CA TYR A 152 5.90 5.94 -15.92
C TYR A 152 6.40 4.48 -16.01
N ASP A 153 6.68 4.01 -17.22
CA ASP A 153 7.14 2.64 -17.44
C ASP A 153 8.50 2.39 -16.78
N MET A 154 9.47 3.29 -16.99
CA MET A 154 10.82 3.14 -16.41
C MET A 154 10.78 3.07 -14.88
N ASP A 155 10.02 3.97 -14.23
CA ASP A 155 9.93 4.05 -12.77
C ASP A 155 9.29 2.81 -12.15
N ASN A 156 8.19 2.31 -12.74
CA ASN A 156 7.53 1.12 -12.20
C ASN A 156 8.37 -0.15 -12.40
N TRP A 157 9.02 -0.31 -13.55
CA TRP A 157 9.86 -1.49 -13.81
C TRP A 157 11.10 -1.53 -12.91
N ASP A 158 11.68 -0.37 -12.60
CA ASP A 158 12.79 -0.24 -11.67
C ASP A 158 12.38 -0.60 -10.22
N HIS A 159 11.26 -0.06 -9.74
CA HIS A 159 10.68 -0.49 -8.45
C HIS A 159 10.34 -1.98 -8.44
N TYR A 160 9.81 -2.53 -9.55
CA TYR A 160 9.52 -3.95 -9.65
C TYR A 160 10.79 -4.82 -9.58
N SER A 161 11.89 -4.36 -10.18
CA SER A 161 13.19 -5.04 -10.07
C SER A 161 13.66 -5.15 -8.61
N TRP A 162 13.44 -4.10 -7.81
CA TRP A 162 13.73 -4.11 -6.38
C TRP A 162 12.88 -5.13 -5.62
N PHE A 163 11.57 -5.22 -5.92
CA PHE A 163 10.71 -6.22 -5.28
C PHE A 163 11.15 -7.65 -5.57
N LEU A 164 11.48 -7.95 -6.83
CA LEU A 164 11.98 -9.26 -7.22
C LEU A 164 13.31 -9.58 -6.51
N TYR A 165 14.19 -8.58 -6.41
CA TYR A 165 15.46 -8.70 -5.68
C TYR A 165 15.23 -9.04 -4.19
N CYS A 166 14.33 -8.33 -3.51
CA CYS A 166 14.00 -8.59 -2.10
C CYS A 166 13.43 -10.00 -1.86
N GLU A 167 12.70 -10.55 -2.84
CA GLU A 167 12.12 -11.90 -2.77
C GLU A 167 13.12 -12.99 -3.22
N GLY A 168 14.34 -12.60 -3.63
CA GLY A 168 15.40 -13.51 -4.05
C GLY A 168 15.32 -13.97 -5.52
N ASP A 169 14.40 -13.42 -6.31
CA ASP A 169 14.32 -13.65 -7.76
C ASP A 169 15.27 -12.71 -8.51
N TYR A 170 16.57 -13.01 -8.43
CA TYR A 170 17.61 -12.18 -9.05
C TYR A 170 17.55 -12.18 -10.57
N THR A 171 17.09 -13.27 -11.20
CA THR A 171 16.94 -13.33 -12.66
C THR A 171 15.81 -12.42 -13.11
N GLY A 172 14.63 -12.51 -12.48
CA GLY A 172 13.53 -11.61 -12.76
C GLY A 172 13.88 -10.15 -12.47
N ALA A 173 14.63 -9.89 -11.40
CA ALA A 173 15.11 -8.54 -11.08
C ALA A 173 15.99 -7.96 -12.18
N LEU A 174 16.93 -8.74 -12.74
CA LEU A 174 17.76 -8.30 -13.86
C LEU A 174 16.93 -8.02 -15.12
N GLU A 175 15.96 -8.88 -15.43
CA GLU A 175 15.07 -8.69 -16.57
C GLU A 175 14.25 -7.40 -16.42
N ALA A 176 13.63 -7.18 -15.26
CA ALA A 176 12.88 -5.97 -14.95
C ALA A 176 13.76 -4.70 -15.02
N ASN A 177 14.99 -4.76 -14.51
CA ASN A 177 15.94 -3.66 -14.58
C ASN A 177 16.35 -3.32 -16.03
N GLU A 178 16.55 -4.33 -16.90
CA GLU A 178 16.85 -4.08 -18.31
C GLU A 178 15.64 -3.50 -19.07
N ILE A 179 14.40 -3.87 -18.70
CA ILE A 179 13.18 -3.24 -19.24
C ILE A 179 13.13 -1.76 -18.84
N ALA A 180 13.35 -1.46 -17.56
CA ALA A 180 13.41 -0.08 -17.06
C ALA A 180 14.47 0.76 -17.78
N LYS A 181 15.66 0.18 -17.99
CA LYS A 181 16.77 0.81 -18.71
C LYS A 181 16.46 1.05 -20.18
N THR A 182 15.77 0.13 -20.83
CA THR A 182 15.32 0.31 -22.23
C THR A 182 14.34 1.47 -22.33
N ALA A 183 13.33 1.54 -21.46
CA ALA A 183 12.38 2.65 -21.40
C ALA A 183 13.08 3.99 -21.09
N ALA A 184 14.02 4.00 -20.15
CA ALA A 184 14.82 5.19 -19.82
C ALA A 184 15.70 5.66 -20.99
N MET A 185 16.30 4.74 -21.76
CA MET A 185 17.08 5.09 -22.96
C MET A 185 16.21 5.72 -24.04
N GLU A 186 15.00 5.22 -24.25
CA GLU A 186 14.04 5.81 -25.19
C GLU A 186 13.58 7.20 -24.73
N PHE A 187 13.24 7.35 -23.45
CA PHE A 187 12.88 8.64 -22.88
C PHE A 187 14.03 9.66 -22.95
N ASN A 188 15.27 9.22 -22.71
CA ASN A 188 16.47 10.07 -22.79
C ASN A 188 16.71 10.61 -24.20
N LYS A 189 16.41 9.81 -25.23
CA LYS A 189 16.47 10.25 -26.64
C LYS A 189 15.42 11.32 -26.95
N GLN A 190 14.23 11.20 -26.36
CA GLN A 190 13.13 12.16 -26.57
C GLN A 190 13.34 13.48 -25.84
N THR A 191 14.10 13.47 -24.74
CA THR A 191 14.30 14.62 -23.84
C THR A 191 15.69 15.25 -23.92
N ASP A 192 16.48 14.88 -24.94
CA ASP A 192 17.85 15.38 -25.16
C ASP A 192 18.75 15.28 -23.91
N GLY A 193 18.73 14.10 -23.25
CA GLY A 193 19.59 13.83 -22.10
C GLY A 193 18.94 14.02 -20.71
N GLY A 194 17.62 14.22 -20.64
CA GLY A 194 16.91 14.55 -19.39
C GLY A 194 16.99 13.51 -18.26
N VAL A 195 17.42 12.27 -18.54
CA VAL A 195 17.50 11.17 -17.54
C VAL A 195 18.84 10.45 -17.54
N ALA A 196 19.92 11.12 -17.97
CA ALA A 196 21.25 10.52 -18.03
C ALA A 196 21.76 9.99 -16.68
N SER A 197 21.49 10.72 -15.58
CA SER A 197 21.87 10.27 -14.23
C SER A 197 21.14 9.00 -13.81
N TYR A 198 19.84 8.92 -14.11
CA TYR A 198 19.02 7.76 -13.80
C TYR A 198 19.47 6.51 -14.58
N LEU A 199 19.96 6.67 -15.81
CA LEU A 199 20.56 5.56 -16.57
C LEU A 199 21.83 5.00 -15.90
N GLU A 200 22.64 5.85 -15.26
CA GLU A 200 23.80 5.38 -14.49
C GLU A 200 23.35 4.67 -13.20
N GLU A 201 22.32 5.16 -12.52
CA GLU A 201 21.72 4.48 -11.36
C GLU A 201 21.20 3.08 -11.73
N LEU A 202 20.51 2.94 -12.87
CA LEU A 202 20.04 1.64 -13.35
C LEU A 202 21.19 0.67 -13.64
N LYS A 203 22.33 1.15 -14.17
CA LYS A 203 23.54 0.33 -14.37
C LYS A 203 24.17 -0.08 -13.05
N GLU A 204 24.22 0.83 -12.08
CA GLU A 204 24.72 0.51 -10.74
C GLU A 204 23.85 -0.56 -10.08
N ARG A 205 22.53 -0.40 -10.11
CA ARG A 205 21.57 -1.39 -9.61
C ARG A 205 21.72 -2.74 -10.30
N ASN A 206 21.93 -2.78 -11.62
CA ASN A 206 22.23 -4.01 -12.35
C ASN A 206 23.46 -4.74 -11.78
N SER A 207 24.52 -4.01 -11.46
CA SER A 207 25.71 -4.57 -10.81
C SER A 207 25.38 -5.07 -9.41
N GLN A 208 24.66 -4.28 -8.61
CA GLN A 208 24.26 -4.64 -7.24
C GLN A 208 23.37 -5.88 -7.19
N ILE A 209 22.47 -6.08 -8.17
CA ILE A 209 21.67 -7.31 -8.29
C ILE A 209 22.59 -8.51 -8.53
N LYS A 210 23.55 -8.41 -9.46
CA LYS A 210 24.51 -9.49 -9.77
C LYS A 210 25.40 -9.84 -8.59
N THR A 211 25.83 -8.84 -7.81
CA THR A 211 26.67 -9.03 -6.63
C THR A 211 25.88 -9.24 -5.34
N GLN A 212 24.55 -9.23 -5.41
CA GLN A 212 23.65 -9.36 -4.26
C GLN A 212 23.96 -8.35 -3.14
N SER A 213 24.24 -7.12 -3.53
CA SER A 213 24.65 -6.02 -2.64
C SER A 213 23.70 -4.82 -2.70
N TRP A 214 22.47 -5.00 -3.20
CA TRP A 214 21.47 -3.94 -3.21
C TRP A 214 20.77 -3.90 -1.84
N GLU A 215 21.23 -3.02 -0.95
CA GLU A 215 20.74 -2.97 0.44
C GLU A 215 19.47 -2.14 0.61
N GLU A 216 19.35 -1.03 -0.15
CA GLU A 216 18.25 -0.09 -0.03
C GLU A 216 17.85 0.46 -1.40
N TYR A 217 16.54 0.63 -1.60
CA TYR A 217 16.00 1.41 -2.72
C TYR A 217 16.04 2.89 -2.37
N LYS A 218 16.89 3.65 -3.09
CA LYS A 218 17.03 5.11 -2.96
C LYS A 218 16.41 5.80 -4.16
#